data_AF-A0A1Q7PML0-F1
#
_entry.id   AF-A0A1Q7PML0-F1
#
_cell.length_a   1.000
_cell.length_b   1.000
_cell.length_c   1.000
_cell.angle_alpha   90.00
_cell.angle_beta   90.00
_cell.angle_gamma   90.00
#
_symmetry.space_group_name_H-M   'P 1'
#
loop_
_entity.id
_entity.type
_entity.pdbx_description
1 polymer ?
#
loop_
_entity_poly.entity_id
_entity_poly.type
_entity_poly.pdbx_seq_one_letter_code
_entity_poly.pdbx_strand_id
1 'polypeptide(L)'
;MRVTLRDGRVLIAELADYPGFLTRGRTWEAAREKLERLSAPYTTSSLRDRIATTVAELERFRVPQLTSLLAAVRLPRAAAAAKETTG
;
A
#
# COMPACT_ATOMS: atom_id res chain seq x y z
N MET A 1 -11.35 22.25 -3.47
CA MET A 1 -11.02 22.21 -4.91
C MET A 1 -12.08 23.00 -5.68
N ARG A 2 -11.67 23.79 -6.68
CA ARG A 2 -12.56 24.59 -7.53
C ARG A 2 -12.20 24.36 -8.99
N VAL A 3 -13.20 24.17 -9.85
CA VAL A 3 -13.04 24.01 -11.30
C VAL A 3 -13.98 24.98 -12.01
N THR A 4 -13.46 25.73 -12.97
CA THR A 4 -14.25 26.59 -13.86
C THR A 4 -14.42 25.90 -15.20
N LEU A 5 -15.66 25.73 -15.64
CA LEU A 5 -16.04 25.13 -16.92
C LEU A 5 -15.94 26.15 -18.05
N ARG A 6 -15.88 25.67 -19.30
CA ARG A 6 -15.75 26.53 -20.49
C ARG A 6 -16.94 27.47 -20.70
N ASP A 7 -18.10 27.13 -20.15
CA ASP A 7 -19.32 27.95 -20.17
C ASP A 7 -19.40 28.93 -18.99
N GLY A 8 -18.33 29.05 -18.20
CA GLY A 8 -18.24 29.96 -17.05
C GLY A 8 -18.84 29.42 -15.76
N ARG A 9 -19.50 28.25 -15.77
CA ARG A 9 -20.00 27.62 -14.54
C ARG A 9 -18.83 27.18 -13.65
N VAL A 10 -19.05 27.23 -12.34
CA VAL A 10 -18.04 26.88 -11.35
C VAL A 10 -18.54 25.73 -10.49
N LEU A 11 -17.73 24.68 -10.39
CA LEU A 11 -17.93 23.55 -9.48
C LEU A 11 -16.94 23.67 -8.32
N ILE A 12 -17.45 23.57 -7.09
CA ILE A 12 -16.65 23.58 -5.86
C ILE A 12 -16.88 22.28 -5.12
N ALA A 13 -15.80 21.64 -4.71
CA ALA A 13 -15.82 20.46 -3.86
C ALA A 13 -14.89 20.67 -2.66
N GLU A 14 -15.40 20.43 -1.47
CA GLU A 14 -14.63 20.39 -0.22
C GLU A 14 -14.64 18.95 0.30
N LEU A 15 -13.46 18.42 0.64
CA LEU A 15 -13.30 17.07 1.17
C LEU A 15 -12.64 17.16 2.55
N ALA A 16 -13.47 17.24 3.59
CA ALA A 16 -13.02 17.34 4.97
C ALA A 16 -12.78 15.98 5.64
N ASP A 17 -13.30 14.90 5.06
CA ASP A 17 -13.16 13.54 5.58
C ASP A 17 -13.09 12.54 4.41
N TYR A 18 -12.16 11.59 4.46
CA TYR A 18 -12.00 10.54 3.43
C TYR A 18 -11.53 9.21 4.05
N PRO A 19 -11.71 8.06 3.37
CA PRO A 19 -11.31 6.76 3.90
C PRO A 19 -9.79 6.67 4.21
N GLY A 20 -9.46 6.44 5.48
CA GLY A 20 -8.09 6.46 5.99
C GLY A 20 -7.66 7.79 6.59
N PHE A 21 -8.55 8.79 6.66
CA PHE A 21 -8.36 10.00 7.46
C PHE A 21 -8.54 9.70 8.95
N LEU A 22 -8.00 10.55 9.83
CA LEU A 22 -7.99 10.29 11.28
C LEU A 22 -9.39 10.06 11.87
N THR A 23 -10.41 10.75 11.34
CA THR A 23 -11.82 10.61 11.76
C THR A 23 -12.53 9.41 11.12
N ARG A 24 -11.98 8.82 10.06
CA ARG A 24 -12.46 7.59 9.41
C ARG A 24 -11.28 6.67 9.10
N GLY A 25 -10.80 6.02 10.17
CA GLY A 25 -9.74 5.02 10.10
C GLY A 25 -10.01 3.95 9.05
N ARG A 26 -8.94 3.42 8.45
CA ARG A 26 -9.06 2.38 7.44
C ARG A 26 -9.34 1.03 8.11
N THR A 27 -10.28 0.26 7.56
CA THR A 27 -10.50 -1.12 8.01
C THR A 27 -9.30 -2.00 7.68
N TRP A 28 -9.16 -3.12 8.38
CA TRP A 28 -8.08 -4.07 8.11
C TRP A 28 -8.12 -4.60 6.67
N GLU A 29 -9.31 -4.89 6.15
CA GLU A 29 -9.54 -5.40 4.80
C GLU A 29 -9.05 -4.42 3.74
N ALA A 30 -9.35 -3.13 3.92
CA ALA A 30 -8.89 -2.08 3.02
C ALA A 30 -7.36 -1.89 3.10
N ALA A 31 -6.74 -2.13 4.26
CA ALA A 31 -5.29 -2.15 4.38
C ALA A 31 -4.68 -3.37 3.66
N ARG A 32 -5.30 -4.55 3.80
CA ARG A 32 -4.91 -5.79 3.13
C ARG A 32 -5.03 -5.70 1.61
N GLU A 33 -6.07 -5.06 1.10
CA GLU A 33 -6.26 -4.82 -0.34
C GLU A 33 -5.20 -3.86 -0.88
N LYS A 34 -4.89 -2.78 -0.14
CA LYS A 34 -3.79 -1.87 -0.50
C LYS A 34 -2.44 -2.61 -0.52
N LEU A 35 -2.17 -3.47 0.47
CA LEU A 35 -0.97 -4.31 0.50
C LEU A 35 -0.91 -5.20 -0.73
N GLU A 36 -2.01 -5.89 -1.06
CA GLU A 36 -2.10 -6.77 -2.23
C GLU A 36 -1.66 -6.06 -3.51
N ARG A 37 -2.27 -4.89 -3.77
CA ARG A 37 -1.98 -4.09 -4.97
C ARG A 37 -0.55 -3.57 -5.01
N LEU A 38 -0.05 -3.02 -3.91
CA LEU A 38 1.26 -2.35 -3.89
C LEU A 38 2.43 -3.33 -3.88
N SER A 39 2.26 -4.50 -3.26
CA SER A 39 3.34 -5.48 -3.13
C SER A 39 3.28 -6.59 -4.20
N ALA A 40 2.22 -6.65 -5.01
CA ALA A 40 2.12 -7.59 -6.13
C ALA A 40 3.39 -7.71 -6.99
N PRO A 41 4.10 -6.62 -7.36
CA PRO A 41 5.31 -6.72 -8.17
C PRO A 41 6.56 -7.26 -7.43
N TYR A 42 6.53 -7.32 -6.10
CA TYR A 42 7.71 -7.54 -5.25
C TYR A 42 7.73 -8.92 -4.57
N THR A 43 6.62 -9.64 -4.62
CA THR A 43 6.41 -10.85 -3.81
C THR A 43 5.31 -11.72 -4.42
N THR A 44 5.16 -12.95 -3.92
CA THR A 44 4.07 -13.85 -4.30
C THR A 44 2.83 -13.59 -3.45
N SER A 45 1.64 -14.00 -3.91
CA SER A 45 0.40 -13.91 -3.12
C SER A 45 0.56 -14.63 -1.77
N SER A 46 1.12 -15.84 -1.79
CA SER A 46 1.38 -16.63 -0.57
C SER A 46 2.29 -15.92 0.43
N LEU A 47 3.36 -15.26 -0.03
CA LEU A 47 4.24 -14.52 0.87
C LEU A 47 3.55 -13.24 1.40
N ARG A 48 2.72 -12.56 0.59
CA ARG A 48 1.87 -11.45 1.07
C ARG A 48 0.88 -11.89 2.14
N ASP A 49 0.22 -13.03 1.94
CA ASP A 49 -0.71 -13.60 2.93
C ASP A 49 -0.01 -13.85 4.25
N ARG A 50 1.16 -14.52 4.22
CA ARG A 50 1.93 -14.79 5.43
C ARG A 50 2.35 -13.51 6.14
N ILE A 51 2.82 -12.50 5.41
CA ILE A 51 3.18 -11.19 5.99
C ILE A 51 1.94 -10.56 6.64
N ALA A 52 0.81 -10.52 5.95
CA ALA A 52 -0.42 -9.91 6.47
C ALA A 52 -0.93 -10.63 7.73
N THR A 53 -0.93 -11.96 7.74
CA THR A 53 -1.32 -12.76 8.90
C THR A 53 -0.37 -12.53 10.08
N THR A 54 0.94 -12.50 9.86
CA THR A 54 1.91 -12.23 10.93
C THR A 54 1.77 -10.83 11.52
N VAL A 55 1.40 -9.83 10.70
CA VAL A 55 1.13 -8.46 11.18
C VAL A 55 -0.21 -8.38 11.93
N ALA A 56 -1.24 -9.11 11.50
CA ALA A 56 -2.55 -9.12 12.17
C ALA A 56 -2.50 -9.70 13.58
N GLU A 57 -1.56 -10.61 13.82
CA GLU A 57 -1.40 -11.37 15.06
C GLU A 57 -0.04 -11.08 15.71
N LEU A 58 0.45 -9.83 15.60
CA LEU A 58 1.81 -9.47 16.00
C LEU A 58 2.06 -9.73 17.50
N GLU A 59 1.02 -9.74 18.32
CA GLU A 59 1.06 -10.12 19.73
C GLU A 59 1.45 -11.60 19.94
N ARG A 60 1.23 -12.45 18.93
CA ARG A 60 1.54 -13.90 18.96
C ARG A 60 2.85 -14.24 18.28
N PHE A 61 3.40 -13.34 17.45
CA PHE A 61 4.61 -13.56 16.68
C PHE A 61 5.78 -12.71 17.19
N ARG A 62 6.98 -13.29 17.19
CA ARG A 62 8.20 -12.55 17.50
C ARG A 62 8.68 -11.76 16.29
N VAL A 63 9.28 -10.60 16.54
CA VAL A 63 9.87 -9.72 15.51
C VAL A 63 10.74 -10.46 14.47
N PRO A 64 11.61 -11.43 14.85
CA PRO A 64 12.42 -12.17 13.86
C PRO A 64 11.61 -12.98 12.84
N GLN A 65 10.40 -13.41 13.20
CA GLN A 65 9.54 -14.17 12.28
C GLN A 65 9.02 -13.26 11.17
N LEU A 66 8.58 -12.04 11.51
CA LEU A 66 8.15 -11.05 10.54
C LEU A 66 9.31 -10.59 9.65
N THR A 67 10.46 -10.26 10.24
CA THR A 67 11.61 -9.76 9.46
C THR A 67 12.16 -10.83 8.51
N SER A 68 12.09 -12.11 8.87
CA SER A 68 12.44 -13.23 7.98
C SER A 68 11.51 -13.31 6.76
N LEU A 69 10.21 -13.05 6.92
CA LEU A 69 9.27 -12.98 5.80
C LEU A 69 9.59 -11.78 4.89
N LEU A 70 9.90 -10.63 5.47
CA LEU A 70 10.24 -9.43 4.72
C LEU A 70 11.55 -9.59 3.92
N ALA A 71 12.52 -10.33 4.45
CA ALA A 71 13.77 -10.63 3.73
C ALA A 71 13.58 -11.48 2.46
N ALA A 72 12.45 -12.17 2.32
CA ALA A 72 12.10 -12.95 1.13
C ALA A 72 11.48 -12.09 0.00
N VAL A 73 11.14 -10.83 0.26
CA VAL A 73 10.67 -9.89 -0.77
C VAL A 73 11.81 -9.57 -1.74
N ARG A 74 11.48 -9.39 -3.03
CA ARG A 74 12.44 -9.14 -4.10
C ARG A 74 12.05 -7.90 -4.90
N LEU A 75 13.03 -7.15 -5.38
CA LEU A 75 12.75 -6.05 -6.30
C LEU A 75 12.29 -6.63 -7.66
N PRO A 76 11.25 -6.06 -8.28
CA PRO A 76 10.86 -6.39 -9.63
C PRO A 76 12.05 -6.11 -10.56
N ARG A 77 12.32 -7.04 -11.47
CA ARG A 77 13.45 -6.97 -12.41
C ARG A 77 13.50 -5.67 -13.23
N ALA A 78 12.35 -5.05 -13.51
CA ALA A 78 12.27 -3.75 -14.18
C ALA A 78 12.81 -2.57 -13.33
N ALA A 79 12.68 -2.63 -12.01
CA ALA A 79 13.22 -1.61 -11.10
C ALA A 79 14.73 -1.79 -10.82
N ALA A 80 15.24 -3.02 -10.98
CA ALA A 80 16.66 -3.32 -10.86
C ALA A 80 17.47 -2.78 -12.05
N ALA A 81 16.97 -2.94 -13.28
CA ALA A 81 17.63 -2.45 -14.50
C ALA A 81 17.71 -0.91 -14.56
N ALA A 82 16.72 -0.20 -14.01
CA ALA A 82 16.73 1.26 -13.95
C ALA A 82 17.83 1.83 -13.01
N LYS A 83 18.32 1.04 -12.05
CA LYS A 83 19.46 1.43 -11.19
C LYS A 83 20.82 1.21 -11.86
N GLU A 84 20.92 0.31 -12.83
CA GLU A 84 22.19 -0.02 -13.51
C GLU A 84 22.54 0.95 -14.65
N THR A 85 21.58 1.75 -15.14
CA THR A 85 21.82 2.71 -16.25
C THR A 85 22.27 4.11 -15.78
N THR A 86 22.49 4.31 -14.47
CA THR A 86 22.97 5.59 -13.89
C THR A 86 24.29 5.44 -13.13
N GLY A 87 24.98 4.29 -13.27
CA GLY A 87 26.31 4.04 -12.70
C GLY A 87 27.44 4.43 -13.64
#